data_AF-A0A6G5R6U9-F1
#
_entry.id   AF-A0A6G5R6U9-F1
#
_cell.length_a   1.000
_cell.length_b   1.000
_cell.length_c   1.000
_cell.angle_alpha   90.00
_cell.angle_beta   90.00
_cell.angle_gamma   90.00
#
_symmetry.space_group_name_H-M   'P 1'
#
loop_
_entity.id
_entity.type
_entity.pdbx_description
1 polymer ?
#
loop_
_entity_poly.entity_id
_entity_poly.type
_entity_poly.pdbx_seq_one_letter_code
_entity_poly.pdbx_strand_id
1 'polypeptide(L)'
;MAANERIGALCPMLAKNFDQDHPDLFVARERLMELVGQMMQRAREAGQLRPDVESGDLMVAVSQLTRPLPGTECEGIDRFVHRHLQMFLDGLRAPARSVLPGSAVTVEDIRRA
;
A
#
# COMPACT_ATOMS: atom_id res chain seq x y z
N MET A 1 1.07 4.77 -16.06
CA MET A 1 0.49 3.93 -14.99
C MET A 1 1.27 4.25 -13.72
N ALA A 2 0.59 4.69 -12.65
CA ALA A 2 1.20 5.37 -11.48
C ALA A 2 2.37 4.63 -10.78
N ALA A 3 2.54 3.32 -11.03
CA ALA A 3 3.70 2.56 -10.53
C ALA A 3 5.05 3.01 -11.15
N ASN A 4 5.05 3.68 -12.30
CA ASN A 4 6.28 4.13 -12.96
C ASN A 4 6.88 5.40 -12.32
N GLU A 5 6.13 6.11 -11.48
CA GLU A 5 6.54 7.41 -10.91
C GLU A 5 7.37 7.28 -9.63
N ARG A 6 7.54 6.06 -9.10
CA ARG A 6 8.41 5.77 -7.95
C ARG A 6 8.21 6.74 -6.77
N ILE A 7 6.98 7.13 -6.47
CA ILE A 7 6.70 8.10 -5.40
C ILE A 7 7.22 7.57 -4.04
N GLY A 8 7.22 6.25 -3.83
CA GLY A 8 7.83 5.61 -2.64
C GLY A 8 9.36 5.68 -2.56
N ALA A 9 10.07 5.93 -3.67
CA ALA A 9 11.51 6.13 -3.69
C ALA A 9 11.94 7.46 -3.07
N LEU A 10 11.01 8.42 -3.00
CA LEU A 10 11.24 9.70 -2.36
C LEU A 10 11.06 9.63 -0.84
N CYS A 11 10.42 8.60 -0.28
CA CYS A 11 10.19 8.49 1.17
C CYS A 11 11.43 8.70 2.05
N PRO A 12 12.60 8.08 1.80
CA PRO A 12 13.79 8.31 2.64
C PRO A 12 14.44 9.70 2.40
N MET A 13 14.27 10.30 1.22
CA MET A 13 14.79 11.64 0.92
C MET A 13 13.87 12.76 1.43
N LEU A 14 12.55 12.57 1.36
CA LEU A 14 11.53 13.51 1.85
C LEU A 14 11.45 13.49 3.37
N ALA A 15 11.62 12.32 4.02
CA ALA A 15 11.53 12.21 5.47
C ALA A 15 12.54 13.08 6.25
N LYS A 16 13.65 13.49 5.64
CA LYS A 16 14.65 14.37 6.28
C LYS A 16 14.41 15.87 6.08
N ASN A 17 13.58 16.27 5.13
CA ASN A 17 13.47 17.66 4.67
C ASN A 17 12.03 18.19 4.56
N PHE A 18 11.02 17.34 4.73
CA PHE A 18 9.61 17.73 4.72
C PHE A 18 9.10 17.94 6.14
N ASP A 19 8.41 19.05 6.36
CA ASP A 19 7.56 19.26 7.52
C ASP A 19 6.39 18.28 7.44
N GLN A 20 6.51 17.14 8.14
CA GLN A 20 5.49 16.09 8.15
C GLN A 20 4.19 16.55 8.82
N ASP A 21 4.26 17.63 9.60
CA ASP A 21 3.13 18.23 10.32
C ASP A 21 2.47 19.37 9.51
N HIS A 22 2.91 19.61 8.27
CA HIS A 22 2.28 20.61 7.41
C HIS A 22 0.78 20.27 7.24
N PRO A 23 -0.15 21.19 7.56
CA PRO A 23 -1.58 20.90 7.66
C PRO A 23 -2.15 20.32 6.35
N ASP A 24 -1.67 20.78 5.19
CA ASP A 24 -2.10 20.26 3.90
C ASP A 24 -1.73 18.79 3.67
N LEU A 25 -0.59 18.32 4.20
CA LEU A 25 -0.18 16.91 4.09
C LEU A 25 -1.05 16.02 4.97
N PHE A 26 -1.39 16.49 6.17
CA PHE A 26 -2.32 15.79 7.04
C PHE A 26 -3.69 15.63 6.38
N VAL A 27 -4.23 16.73 5.82
CA VAL A 27 -5.51 16.72 5.11
C VAL A 27 -5.47 15.79 3.89
N ALA A 28 -4.40 15.84 3.10
CA ALA A 28 -4.23 14.96 1.95
C ALA A 28 -4.13 13.48 2.34
N ARG A 29 -3.42 13.17 3.43
CA ARG A 29 -3.28 11.81 3.97
C ARG A 29 -4.62 11.26 4.45
N GLU A 30 -5.37 12.03 5.24
CA GLU A 30 -6.69 11.59 5.72
C GLU A 30 -7.67 11.37 4.56
N ARG A 31 -7.68 12.27 3.57
CA ARG A 31 -8.49 12.09 2.36
C ARG A 31 -8.09 10.83 1.58
N LEU A 32 -6.80 10.54 1.46
CA LEU A 32 -6.32 9.33 0.81
C LEU A 32 -6.78 8.07 1.55
N MET A 33 -6.63 8.05 2.88
CA MET A 33 -7.06 6.92 3.71
C MET A 33 -8.57 6.66 3.59
N GLU A 34 -9.37 7.73 3.58
CA GLU A 34 -10.82 7.62 3.40
C GLU A 34 -11.18 7.03 2.04
N LEU A 35 -10.57 7.52 0.96
CA LEU A 35 -10.80 7.02 -0.40
C LEU A 35 -10.40 5.54 -0.56
N VAL A 36 -9.29 5.13 0.05
CA VAL A 36 -8.85 3.74 0.07
C VAL A 36 -9.86 2.87 0.81
N GLY A 37 -10.32 3.31 1.98
CA GLY A 37 -11.35 2.60 2.76
C GLY A 37 -12.64 2.42 1.97
N GLN A 38 -13.15 3.50 1.35
CA GLN A 38 -14.35 3.44 0.51
C GLN A 38 -14.16 2.49 -0.70
N MET A 39 -12.99 2.51 -1.34
CA MET A 39 -12.69 1.60 -2.45
C MET A 39 -12.74 0.13 -2.00
N MET A 40 -12.09 -0.20 -0.89
CA MET A 40 -12.07 -1.57 -0.36
C MET A 40 -13.44 -2.02 0.11
N GLN A 41 -14.22 -1.13 0.73
CA GLN A 41 -15.59 -1.41 1.14
C GLN A 41 -16.47 -1.80 -0.06
N ARG A 42 -16.41 -1.03 -1.16
CA ARG A 42 -17.15 -1.37 -2.40
C ARG A 42 -16.72 -2.71 -2.98
N ALA A 43 -15.41 -3.01 -2.97
CA ALA A 43 -14.90 -4.29 -3.46
C ALA A 43 -15.38 -5.47 -2.58
N ARG A 44 -15.52 -5.25 -1.26
CA ARG A 44 -16.06 -6.23 -0.32
C ARG A 44 -17.55 -6.47 -0.54
N GLU A 45 -18.34 -5.41 -0.70
CA GLU A 45 -19.77 -5.48 -1.02
C GLU A 45 -20.04 -6.18 -2.36
N ALA A 46 -19.16 -5.98 -3.34
CA ALA A 46 -19.21 -6.68 -4.62
C ALA A 46 -18.75 -8.16 -4.54
N GLY A 47 -18.34 -8.65 -3.36
CA GLY A 47 -17.81 -10.00 -3.19
C GLY A 47 -16.48 -10.24 -3.91
N GLN A 48 -15.74 -9.18 -4.24
CA GLN A 48 -14.47 -9.25 -4.98
C GLN A 48 -13.25 -9.23 -4.07
N LEU A 49 -13.39 -8.73 -2.84
CA LEU A 49 -12.31 -8.65 -1.85
C LEU A 49 -12.46 -9.74 -0.79
N ARG A 50 -11.36 -10.43 -0.48
CA ARG A 50 -11.30 -11.42 0.61
C ARG A 50 -11.65 -10.80 1.98
N PRO A 51 -12.29 -11.54 2.90
CA PRO A 51 -12.85 -10.97 4.14
C PRO A 51 -11.80 -10.63 5.21
N ASP A 52 -10.63 -11.26 5.15
CA ASP A 52 -9.57 -11.24 6.15
C ASP A 52 -8.41 -10.28 5.79
N VAL A 53 -8.72 -9.14 5.16
CA VAL A 53 -7.75 -8.05 4.87
C VAL A 53 -8.34 -6.70 5.24
N GLU A 54 -7.45 -5.78 5.64
CA GLU A 54 -7.80 -4.39 5.94
C GLU A 54 -7.01 -3.40 5.09
N SER A 55 -7.44 -2.14 5.14
CA SER A 55 -6.82 -1.06 4.35
C SER A 55 -5.33 -0.86 4.67
N GLY A 56 -4.91 -1.16 5.90
CA GLY A 56 -3.51 -1.06 6.27
C GLY A 56 -2.62 -2.11 5.60
N ASP A 57 -3.13 -3.32 5.35
CA ASP A 57 -2.38 -4.37 4.63
C ASP A 57 -2.04 -3.90 3.20
N LEU A 58 -3.02 -3.29 2.53
CA LEU A 58 -2.84 -2.67 1.22
C LEU A 58 -1.80 -1.56 1.24
N MET A 59 -1.92 -0.63 2.20
CA MET A 59 -1.02 0.52 2.30
C MET A 59 0.43 0.08 2.59
N VAL A 60 0.62 -0.85 3.53
CA VAL A 60 1.94 -1.38 3.89
C VAL A 60 2.56 -2.13 2.71
N ALA A 61 1.81 -3.02 2.06
CA ALA A 61 2.32 -3.79 0.92
C ALA A 61 2.71 -2.90 -0.26
N VAL A 62 1.86 -1.94 -0.64
CA VAL A 62 2.16 -1.00 -1.74
C VAL A 62 3.37 -0.13 -1.40
N SER A 63 3.49 0.31 -0.15
CA SER A 63 4.66 1.08 0.30
C SER A 63 5.96 0.27 0.18
N GLN A 64 5.93 -1.02 0.49
CA GLN A 64 7.10 -1.90 0.34
C GLN A 64 7.42 -2.21 -1.12
N LEU A 65 6.41 -2.53 -1.93
CA LEU A 65 6.57 -2.90 -3.34
C LEU A 65 7.05 -1.74 -4.22
N THR A 66 6.84 -0.50 -3.78
CA THR A 66 7.26 0.71 -4.51
C THR A 66 8.54 1.33 -3.96
N ARG A 67 9.12 0.79 -2.88
CA ARG A 67 10.42 1.23 -2.35
C ARG A 67 11.55 0.56 -3.14
N PRO A 68 12.51 1.34 -3.68
CA PRO A 68 13.74 0.76 -4.20
C PRO A 68 14.51 0.13 -3.03
N LEU A 69 14.93 -1.12 -3.22
CA LEU A 69 15.73 -1.85 -2.23
C LEU A 69 17.07 -1.11 -2.02
N PRO A 70 17.38 -0.63 -0.80
CA PRO A 70 18.63 0.05 -0.53
C PRO A 70 19.80 -0.95 -0.66
N GLY A 71 20.81 -0.59 -1.45
CA GLY A 71 22.04 -1.40 -1.60
C GLY A 71 21.97 -2.54 -2.63
N THR A 72 20.84 -2.75 -3.31
CA THR A 72 20.78 -3.66 -4.46
C THR A 72 20.79 -2.85 -5.76
N GLU A 73 21.98 -2.62 -6.30
CA GLU A 73 22.19 -2.24 -7.71
C GLU A 73 21.93 -3.44 -8.64
N CYS A 74 20.86 -4.20 -8.39
CA CYS A 74 20.48 -5.29 -9.27
C CYS A 74 19.66 -4.67 -10.40
N GLU A 75 20.37 -4.26 -11.45
CA GLU A 75 19.77 -3.73 -12.68
C GLU A 75 18.63 -4.66 -13.15
N GLY A 76 17.43 -4.09 -13.27
CA GLY A 76 16.27 -4.80 -13.78
C GLY A 76 15.36 -5.45 -12.75
N ILE A 77 15.56 -5.31 -11.43
CA ILE A 77 14.52 -5.70 -10.45
C ILE A 77 13.21 -4.91 -10.67
N ASP A 78 13.32 -3.65 -11.09
CA ASP A 78 12.19 -2.77 -11.41
C ASP A 78 11.19 -3.40 -12.38
N ARG A 79 11.66 -4.24 -13.32
CA ARG A 79 10.79 -4.92 -14.30
C ARG A 79 9.81 -5.88 -13.63
N PHE A 80 10.12 -6.35 -12.43
CA PHE A 80 9.28 -7.29 -11.70
C PHE A 80 8.24 -6.60 -10.82
N VAL A 81 8.33 -5.28 -10.56
CA VAL A 81 7.39 -4.56 -9.69
C VAL A 81 5.95 -4.74 -10.17
N HIS A 82 5.71 -4.63 -11.48
CA HIS A 82 4.38 -4.86 -12.06
C HIS A 82 3.86 -6.27 -11.81
N ARG A 83 4.73 -7.29 -11.93
CA ARG A 83 4.34 -8.69 -11.67
C ARG A 83 4.02 -8.91 -10.20
N HIS A 84 4.80 -8.34 -9.28
CA HIS A 84 4.56 -8.44 -7.84
C HIS A 84 3.29 -7.72 -7.42
N LEU A 85 3.04 -6.53 -7.97
CA LEU A 85 1.79 -5.81 -7.74
C LEU A 85 0.60 -6.64 -8.23
N GLN A 86 0.69 -7.26 -9.41
CA GLN A 86 -0.37 -8.12 -9.92
C GLN A 86 -0.59 -9.34 -9.01
N MET A 87 0.49 -10.01 -8.57
CA MET A 87 0.37 -11.15 -7.64
C MET A 87 -0.27 -10.74 -6.32
N PHE A 88 0.09 -9.56 -5.80
CA PHE A 88 -0.51 -9.01 -4.60
C PHE A 88 -2.00 -8.74 -4.79
N LEU A 89 -2.39 -8.03 -5.86
CA LEU A 89 -3.80 -7.75 -6.17
C LEU A 89 -4.61 -9.03 -6.40
N ASP A 90 -4.04 -10.03 -7.07
CA ASP A 90 -4.67 -11.33 -7.25
C ASP A 90 -4.87 -12.06 -5.90
N GLY A 91 -3.93 -11.90 -4.96
CA GLY A 91 -4.02 -12.45 -3.60
C GLY A 91 -5.08 -11.79 -2.71
N LEU A 92 -5.54 -10.58 -3.06
CA LEU A 92 -6.64 -9.88 -2.39
C LEU A 92 -8.03 -10.34 -2.88
N ARG A 93 -8.12 -11.02 -4.01
CA ARG A 93 -9.42 -11.38 -4.59
C ARG A 93 -10.13 -12.49 -3.81
N ALA A 94 -11.46 -12.39 -3.76
CA ALA A 94 -12.34 -13.46 -3.32
C ALA A 94 -12.74 -14.40 -4.49
N PRO A 95 -13.05 -15.68 -4.23
CA PRO A 95 -12.90 -16.36 -2.93
C PRO A 95 -11.43 -16.65 -2.61
N ALA A 96 -11.04 -16.46 -1.34
CA ALA A 96 -9.70 -16.77 -0.88
C ALA A 96 -9.50 -18.29 -0.78
N ARG A 97 -8.32 -18.77 -1.20
CA ARG A 97 -7.95 -20.20 -1.11
C ARG A 97 -7.45 -20.62 0.28
N SER A 98 -7.12 -19.66 1.13
CA SER A 98 -6.59 -19.84 2.48
C SER A 98 -6.89 -18.61 3.33
N VAL A 99 -6.81 -18.73 4.65
CA VAL A 99 -6.86 -17.60 5.60
C VAL A 99 -5.46 -17.00 5.75
N LEU A 100 -5.34 -15.67 5.83
CA LEU A 100 -4.06 -15.02 6.13
C LEU A 100 -3.68 -15.25 7.59
N PRO A 101 -2.40 -15.55 7.88
CA PRO A 101 -1.93 -15.65 9.26
C PRO A 101 -1.88 -14.26 9.93
N GLY A 102 -2.07 -14.23 11.24
CA GLY A 102 -2.00 -13.00 12.03
C GLY A 102 -3.28 -12.16 11.96
N SER A 103 -3.16 -10.88 12.33
CA SER A 103 -4.25 -9.90 12.26
C SER A 103 -4.01 -8.91 11.13
N ALA A 104 -5.09 -8.54 10.44
CA ALA A 104 -5.05 -7.51 9.41
C ALA A 104 -4.55 -6.18 9.98
N VAL A 105 -3.72 -5.47 9.22
CA VAL A 105 -3.21 -4.14 9.62
C VAL A 105 -4.29 -3.10 9.40
N THR A 106 -4.61 -2.33 10.45
CA THR A 106 -5.59 -1.26 10.38
C THR A 106 -4.95 0.09 10.06
N VAL A 107 -5.75 1.05 9.59
CA VAL A 107 -5.28 2.43 9.40
C VAL A 107 -4.83 3.04 10.73
N GLU A 108 -5.47 2.66 11.84
CA GLU A 108 -5.11 3.14 13.17
C GLU A 108 -3.72 2.64 13.60
N ASP A 109 -3.36 1.40 13.27
CA ASP A 109 -2.01 0.88 13.50
C ASP A 109 -0.96 1.73 12.76
N ILE A 110 -1.26 2.14 11.53
CA ILE A 110 -0.40 3.00 10.72
C ILE A 110 -0.31 4.43 11.29
N ARG A 111 -1.35 4.94 11.94
CA ARG A 111 -1.31 6.27 12.59
C ARG A 111 -0.44 6.29 13.85
N ARG A 112 -0.25 5.14 14.51
CA ARG A 112 0.49 5.02 15.77
C ARG A 112 1.96 4.62 15.59
N ALA A 113 2.33 4.14 14.40
CA ALA A 113 3.68 3.73 14.04
C ALA A 113 4.56 4.92 13.66
#